data_AF-A0A343VRB6-F1
#
_entry.id   AF-A0A343VRB6-F1
#
_cell.length_a   1.000
_cell.length_b   1.000
_cell.length_c   1.000
_cell.angle_alpha   90.00
_cell.angle_beta   90.00
_cell.angle_gamma   90.00
#
_symmetry.space_group_name_H-M   'P 1'
#
loop_
_entity.id
_entity.type
_entity.pdbx_description
1 polymer ?
#
loop_
_entity_poly.entity_id
_entity_poly.type
_entity_poly.pdbx_seq_one_letter_code
_entity_poly.pdbx_strand_id
1 'polypeptide(L)'
;MTSNRVKQAARKLMAERPGLRYTDALRLVTGEQAPQPLVSGSSPWFGALGIDDVGTFDPLKGWSQSQRAHEIGFVPVGFELDRDRSPVGTAYLSGGQNTIVAGSSGAGKSHLCDNALLSVAATYSPRRVQFVLASTWHSAFHNCHLLPHTIAIFERDPSPGFDKDAVVAPDKLDALPEMLVQEYRRRAEFLTAAGSPSIAAYRKSSAANASPPPPDLIVLVEEFGALEDFAEVYEPALRMVCEDGPRVGVNLWVVEGSVVNEVTGKTAVSDGPWAPLIGSFSQRICFRTSDANDVPFLLGNNDTHEQTPGWDADVSLSGEAGYRRIICFDNHGGAVGNGLRGKSWPLRQLTKRSLATTLRFAIS
;
A
#
# COMPACT_ATOMS: atom_id res chain seq x y z
N MET A 1 4.60 -28.96 -4.82
CA MET A 1 3.99 -29.35 -3.53
C MET A 1 5.09 -29.85 -2.59
N THR A 2 5.32 -29.18 -1.46
CA THR A 2 6.37 -29.58 -0.51
C THR A 2 5.89 -30.77 0.33
N SER A 3 6.59 -31.90 0.23
CA SER A 3 6.28 -33.14 0.97
C SER A 3 6.12 -32.90 2.48
N ASN A 4 5.16 -33.59 3.13
CA ASN A 4 4.94 -33.51 4.57
C ASN A 4 6.23 -33.77 5.39
N ARG A 5 7.13 -34.59 4.85
CA ARG A 5 8.44 -34.90 5.46
C ARG A 5 9.36 -33.67 5.53
N VAL A 6 9.32 -32.81 4.51
CA VAL A 6 10.13 -31.57 4.41
C VAL A 6 9.59 -30.50 5.35
N LYS A 7 8.26 -30.38 5.46
CA LYS A 7 7.60 -29.47 6.41
C LYS A 7 7.93 -29.83 7.87
N GLN A 8 7.94 -31.12 8.18
CA GLN A 8 8.24 -31.62 9.53
C GLN A 8 9.71 -31.40 9.91
N ALA A 9 10.63 -31.62 8.97
CA ALA A 9 12.04 -31.32 9.15
C ALA A 9 12.30 -29.81 9.33
N ALA A 10 11.59 -28.94 8.59
CA ALA A 10 11.69 -27.50 8.76
C ALA A 10 11.19 -27.03 10.14
N ARG A 11 10.05 -27.55 10.64
CA ARG A 11 9.56 -27.23 11.99
C ARG A 11 10.53 -27.66 13.09
N LYS A 12 11.18 -28.82 12.92
CA LYS A 12 12.22 -29.30 13.84
C LYS A 12 13.42 -28.36 13.86
N LEU A 13 13.87 -27.91 12.70
CA LEU A 13 15.00 -26.98 12.57
C LEU A 13 14.71 -25.59 13.17
N MET A 14 13.45 -25.12 13.11
CA MET A 14 13.02 -23.89 13.80
C MET A 14 13.05 -24.04 15.32
N ALA A 15 12.62 -25.18 15.85
CA ALA A 15 12.63 -25.44 17.29
C ALA A 15 14.07 -25.48 17.85
N GLU A 16 15.02 -25.95 17.05
CA GLU A 16 16.45 -26.01 17.39
C GLU A 16 17.18 -24.65 17.21
N ARG A 17 16.58 -23.69 16.49
CA ARG A 17 17.18 -22.38 16.19
C ARG A 17 16.18 -21.23 16.41
N PRO A 18 16.09 -20.71 17.64
CA PRO A 18 15.22 -19.58 17.96
C PRO A 18 15.49 -18.38 17.05
N GLY A 19 14.45 -17.88 16.37
CA GLY A 19 14.55 -16.78 15.39
C GLY A 19 14.69 -17.21 13.92
N LEU A 20 14.90 -18.51 13.65
CA LEU A 20 14.87 -19.05 12.29
C LEU A 20 13.43 -19.17 11.80
N ARG A 21 13.10 -18.49 10.69
CA ARG A 21 11.75 -18.52 10.13
C ARG A 21 11.48 -19.83 9.39
N TYR A 22 10.22 -20.22 9.31
CA TYR A 22 9.80 -21.49 8.71
C TYR A 22 10.24 -21.65 7.24
N THR A 23 10.24 -20.56 6.49
CA THR A 23 10.71 -20.51 5.09
C THR A 23 12.20 -20.76 4.97
N ASP A 24 13.01 -20.24 5.91
CA ASP A 24 14.47 -20.42 5.92
C ASP A 24 14.80 -21.86 6.33
N ALA A 25 14.02 -22.41 7.25
CA ALA A 25 14.13 -23.80 7.64
C ALA A 25 13.75 -24.77 6.50
N LEU A 26 12.77 -24.43 5.67
CA LEU A 26 12.43 -25.21 4.46
C LEU A 26 13.59 -25.24 3.46
N ARG A 27 14.26 -24.12 3.21
CA ARG A 27 15.39 -24.01 2.26
C ARG A 27 16.60 -24.83 2.67
N LEU A 28 16.93 -24.80 3.96
CA LEU A 28 18.03 -25.60 4.53
C LEU A 28 17.77 -27.10 4.41
N VAL A 29 16.50 -27.51 4.44
CA VAL A 29 16.09 -28.91 4.30
C VAL A 29 16.03 -29.34 2.82
N THR A 30 15.77 -28.43 1.87
CA THR A 30 15.66 -28.74 0.44
C THR A 30 16.96 -28.57 -0.35
N GLY A 31 17.98 -27.88 0.19
CA GLY A 31 19.31 -27.77 -0.43
C GLY A 31 19.39 -26.82 -1.63
N GLU A 32 18.41 -25.95 -1.83
CA GLU A 32 18.40 -24.97 -2.93
C GLU A 32 19.43 -23.83 -2.69
N GLN A 33 20.27 -23.55 -3.70
CA GLN A 33 21.25 -22.46 -3.68
C GLN A 33 20.69 -21.15 -4.25
N ALA A 34 21.08 -20.02 -3.66
CA ALA A 34 20.54 -18.69 -3.97
C ALA A 34 21.21 -18.01 -5.20
N PRO A 35 20.44 -17.28 -6.03
CA PRO A 35 20.97 -16.37 -7.06
C PRO A 35 21.84 -15.23 -6.49
N GLN A 36 22.76 -14.71 -7.32
CA GLN A 36 23.63 -13.59 -6.95
C GLN A 36 22.92 -12.22 -7.09
N PRO A 37 23.19 -11.26 -6.18
CA PRO A 37 22.52 -9.96 -6.18
C PRO A 37 23.01 -9.03 -7.30
N LEU A 38 22.06 -8.31 -7.89
CA LEU A 38 22.30 -7.19 -8.81
C LEU A 38 22.38 -5.88 -8.00
N VAL A 39 23.48 -5.16 -8.16
CA VAL A 39 23.81 -3.82 -7.59
C VAL A 39 24.35 -3.82 -6.14
N SER A 40 25.60 -3.34 -6.02
CA SER A 40 26.24 -2.93 -4.76
C SER A 40 25.93 -1.46 -4.49
N GLY A 41 25.14 -1.15 -3.47
CA GLY A 41 24.68 0.20 -3.14
C GLY A 41 23.49 0.16 -2.17
N SER A 42 22.93 1.32 -1.81
CA SER A 42 21.73 1.47 -0.98
C SER A 42 20.57 0.55 -1.39
N SER A 43 19.59 0.35 -0.50
CA SER A 43 18.50 -0.58 -0.83
C SER A 43 17.74 -0.13 -2.10
N PRO A 44 17.35 -1.05 -2.99
CA PRO A 44 16.82 -0.67 -4.30
C PRO A 44 15.60 0.25 -4.26
N TRP A 45 14.77 0.15 -3.23
CA TRP A 45 13.66 1.08 -3.00
C TRP A 45 14.14 2.51 -2.70
N PHE A 46 15.16 2.67 -1.84
CA PHE A 46 15.76 3.98 -1.58
C PHE A 46 16.42 4.54 -2.84
N GLY A 47 17.13 3.71 -3.60
CA GLY A 47 17.67 4.11 -4.91
C GLY A 47 16.58 4.57 -5.89
N ALA A 48 15.44 3.88 -5.95
CA ALA A 48 14.30 4.28 -6.78
C ALA A 48 13.65 5.61 -6.33
N LEU A 49 13.78 5.97 -5.05
CA LEU A 49 13.40 7.26 -4.50
C LEU A 49 14.48 8.35 -4.67
N GLY A 50 15.66 8.01 -5.19
CA GLY A 50 16.81 8.92 -5.22
C GLY A 50 17.40 9.20 -3.85
N ILE A 51 17.22 8.28 -2.88
CA ILE A 51 17.73 8.39 -1.52
C ILE A 51 18.95 7.47 -1.38
N ASP A 52 20.14 8.08 -1.31
CA ASP A 52 21.38 7.31 -1.11
C ASP A 52 21.61 6.99 0.38
N ASP A 53 21.32 7.96 1.26
CA ASP A 53 21.45 7.83 2.72
C ASP A 53 20.34 8.60 3.44
N VAL A 54 19.50 7.89 4.21
CA VAL A 54 18.40 8.44 5.02
C VAL A 54 18.92 9.38 6.12
N GLY A 55 20.14 9.18 6.62
CA GLY A 55 20.74 10.06 7.62
C GLY A 55 21.06 11.47 7.09
N THR A 56 21.28 11.59 5.79
CA THR A 56 21.51 12.87 5.09
C THR A 56 20.33 13.30 4.22
N PHE A 57 19.28 12.48 4.16
CA PHE A 57 18.11 12.76 3.36
C PHE A 57 17.37 13.96 3.91
N ASP A 58 17.24 14.98 3.07
CA ASP A 58 16.53 16.21 3.37
C ASP A 58 15.20 16.21 2.59
N PRO A 59 14.07 15.85 3.23
CA PRO A 59 12.79 15.80 2.56
C PRO A 59 12.29 17.19 2.12
N LEU A 60 12.78 18.28 2.72
CA LEU A 60 12.35 19.63 2.34
C LEU A 60 12.73 19.96 0.89
N LYS A 61 13.86 19.43 0.41
CA LYS A 61 14.28 19.57 -0.99
C LYS A 61 13.29 18.89 -1.94
N GLY A 62 12.97 17.62 -1.69
CA GLY A 62 11.99 16.88 -2.49
C GLY A 62 10.61 17.54 -2.46
N TRP A 63 10.15 17.93 -1.27
CA TRP A 63 8.86 18.59 -1.08
C TRP A 63 8.74 19.91 -1.84
N SER A 64 9.82 20.70 -1.89
CA SER A 64 9.84 21.97 -2.64
C SER A 64 9.63 21.77 -4.14
N GLN A 65 10.17 20.69 -4.70
CA GLN A 65 10.03 20.35 -6.13
C GLN A 65 8.61 19.88 -6.44
N SER A 66 8.03 19.06 -5.56
CA SER A 66 6.69 18.49 -5.71
C SER A 66 5.56 19.46 -5.38
N GLN A 67 5.85 20.60 -4.74
CA GLN A 67 4.85 21.59 -4.34
C GLN A 67 4.07 22.16 -5.52
N ARG A 68 4.69 22.25 -6.70
CA ARG A 68 4.06 22.75 -7.93
C ARG A 68 3.28 21.69 -8.71
N ALA A 69 3.34 20.42 -8.30
CA ALA A 69 2.61 19.36 -8.96
C ALA A 69 1.10 19.52 -8.74
N HIS A 70 0.34 19.53 -9.83
CA HIS A 70 -1.11 19.68 -9.80
C HIS A 70 -1.83 18.42 -9.30
N GLU A 71 -1.17 17.26 -9.45
CA GLU A 71 -1.65 15.93 -9.07
C GLU A 71 -0.55 15.21 -8.28
N ILE A 72 -0.93 14.18 -7.51
CA ILE A 72 0.04 13.28 -6.89
C ILE A 72 0.49 12.30 -7.98
N GLY A 73 1.79 12.30 -8.24
CA GLY A 73 2.40 11.50 -9.29
C GLY A 73 2.60 10.04 -8.90
N PHE A 74 3.30 9.36 -9.80
CA PHE A 74 3.69 7.97 -9.64
C PHE A 74 4.84 7.83 -8.65
N VAL A 75 4.74 6.86 -7.74
CA VAL A 75 5.72 6.55 -6.71
C VAL A 75 6.24 5.12 -6.85
N PRO A 76 7.54 4.88 -6.60
CA PRO A 76 8.12 3.55 -6.76
C PRO A 76 7.60 2.60 -5.68
N VAL A 77 7.23 1.39 -6.11
CA VAL A 77 6.65 0.36 -5.23
C VAL A 77 7.30 -1.02 -5.39
N GLY A 78 8.03 -1.24 -6.48
CA GLY A 78 8.71 -2.50 -6.74
C GLY A 78 9.48 -2.50 -8.06
N PHE A 79 9.67 -3.70 -8.60
CA PHE A 79 10.23 -3.91 -9.92
C PHE A 79 9.20 -4.51 -10.87
N GLU A 80 9.18 -4.05 -12.11
CA GLU A 80 8.49 -4.73 -13.20
C GLU A 80 9.29 -5.93 -13.67
N LEU A 81 8.59 -6.99 -14.03
CA LEU A 81 9.17 -8.24 -14.51
C LEU A 81 8.83 -8.49 -15.97
N ASP A 82 9.77 -9.06 -16.72
CA ASP A 82 9.49 -9.64 -18.02
C ASP A 82 8.81 -11.03 -17.92
N ARG A 83 8.64 -11.70 -19.07
CA ARG A 83 8.04 -13.04 -19.14
C ARG A 83 8.86 -14.09 -18.39
N ASP A 84 10.19 -13.93 -18.39
CA ASP A 84 11.14 -14.81 -17.72
C ASP A 84 11.33 -14.44 -16.24
N ARG A 85 10.57 -13.44 -15.75
CA ARG A 85 10.55 -12.93 -14.38
C ARG A 85 11.83 -12.23 -13.94
N SER A 86 12.58 -11.73 -14.91
CA SER A 86 13.73 -10.86 -14.64
C SER A 86 13.25 -9.43 -14.42
N PRO A 87 13.79 -8.70 -13.41
CA PRO A 87 13.52 -7.28 -13.25
C PRO A 87 13.95 -6.50 -14.49
N VAL A 88 13.02 -5.78 -15.11
CA VAL A 88 13.27 -4.96 -16.32
C VAL A 88 13.08 -3.46 -16.10
N GLY A 89 12.48 -3.08 -14.97
CA GLY A 89 12.24 -1.67 -14.65
C GLY A 89 11.71 -1.49 -13.23
N THR A 90 11.53 -0.24 -12.83
CA THR A 90 10.85 0.09 -11.56
C THR A 90 9.35 0.11 -11.80
N ALA A 91 8.59 -0.55 -10.93
CA ALA A 91 7.14 -0.50 -10.90
C ALA A 91 6.69 0.72 -10.09
N TYR A 92 5.66 1.41 -10.59
CA TYR A 92 5.13 2.60 -9.95
C TYR A 92 3.62 2.50 -9.69
N LEU A 93 3.19 3.14 -8.60
CA LEU A 93 1.79 3.33 -8.22
C LEU A 93 1.43 4.81 -8.26
N SER A 94 0.23 5.19 -8.69
CA SER A 94 -0.18 6.59 -8.65
C SER A 94 -0.66 6.95 -7.26
N GLY A 95 -0.04 7.95 -6.63
CA GLY A 95 -0.49 8.47 -5.34
C GLY A 95 -1.88 9.12 -5.39
N GLY A 96 -2.31 9.54 -6.57
CA GLY A 96 -3.48 10.40 -6.78
C GLY A 96 -4.68 9.70 -7.40
N GLN A 97 -4.71 8.36 -7.41
CA GLN A 97 -5.79 7.58 -7.98
C GLN A 97 -6.34 6.57 -6.97
N ASN A 98 -7.62 6.24 -7.11
CA ASN A 98 -8.22 5.16 -6.35
C ASN A 98 -7.54 3.84 -6.71
N THR A 99 -7.12 3.11 -5.68
CA THR A 99 -6.38 1.87 -5.79
C THR A 99 -7.09 0.77 -5.01
N ILE A 100 -7.24 -0.41 -5.60
CA ILE A 100 -7.64 -1.62 -4.88
C ILE A 100 -6.52 -2.65 -4.95
N VAL A 101 -6.18 -3.21 -3.79
CA VAL A 101 -5.18 -4.25 -3.60
C VAL A 101 -5.87 -5.46 -3.00
N ALA A 102 -5.75 -6.61 -3.63
CA ALA A 102 -6.39 -7.82 -3.15
C ALA A 102 -5.47 -9.03 -3.22
N GLY A 103 -5.67 -9.97 -2.30
CA GLY A 103 -4.90 -11.21 -2.23
C GLY A 103 -4.96 -11.87 -0.86
N SER A 104 -4.45 -13.10 -0.79
CA SER A 104 -4.45 -13.92 0.41
C SER A 104 -3.59 -13.33 1.53
N SER A 105 -3.87 -13.75 2.76
CA SER A 105 -3.05 -13.40 3.92
C SER A 105 -1.58 -13.79 3.70
N GLY A 106 -0.67 -12.90 4.10
CA GLY A 106 0.78 -13.09 3.96
C GLY A 106 1.36 -12.84 2.56
N ALA A 107 0.54 -12.46 1.57
CA ALA A 107 1.03 -12.20 0.20
C ALA A 107 1.86 -10.90 0.08
N GLY A 108 1.84 -10.02 1.08
CA GLY A 108 2.62 -8.78 1.09
C GLY A 108 1.84 -7.50 0.76
N LYS A 109 0.50 -7.54 0.77
CA LYS A 109 -0.38 -6.38 0.52
C LYS A 109 -0.03 -5.17 1.40
N SER A 110 0.10 -5.37 2.70
CA SER A 110 0.41 -4.28 3.65
C SER A 110 1.82 -3.72 3.42
N HIS A 111 2.78 -4.54 2.97
CA HIS A 111 4.12 -4.03 2.61
C HIS A 111 4.10 -3.14 1.37
N LEU A 112 3.30 -3.48 0.36
CA LEU A 112 3.08 -2.61 -0.80
C LEU A 112 2.50 -1.26 -0.37
N CYS A 113 1.49 -1.28 0.50
CA CYS A 113 0.84 -0.06 0.98
C CYS A 113 1.80 0.81 1.79
N ASP A 114 2.55 0.20 2.72
CA ASP A 114 3.61 0.88 3.47
C ASP A 114 4.65 1.53 2.52
N ASN A 115 5.12 0.79 1.51
CA ASN A 115 6.07 1.32 0.52
C ASN A 115 5.48 2.53 -0.20
N ALA A 116 4.26 2.39 -0.70
CA ALA A 116 3.62 3.44 -1.49
C ALA A 116 3.37 4.70 -0.64
N LEU A 117 2.83 4.57 0.58
CA LEU A 117 2.61 5.70 1.48
C LEU A 117 3.93 6.38 1.88
N LEU A 118 4.98 5.60 2.20
CA LEU A 118 6.30 6.14 2.51
C LEU A 118 6.93 6.85 1.30
N SER A 119 6.79 6.28 0.10
CA SER A 119 7.26 6.91 -1.13
C SER A 119 6.52 8.23 -1.41
N VAL A 120 5.21 8.29 -1.17
CA VAL A 120 4.43 9.54 -1.25
C VAL A 120 4.94 10.54 -0.21
N ALA A 121 5.12 10.12 1.04
CA ALA A 121 5.56 10.98 2.14
C ALA A 121 6.97 11.55 1.93
N ALA A 122 7.87 10.76 1.32
CA ALA A 122 9.21 11.21 0.95
C ALA A 122 9.18 12.25 -0.19
N THR A 123 8.18 12.19 -1.06
CA THR A 123 8.07 13.03 -2.27
C THR A 123 7.26 14.31 -2.02
N TYR A 124 6.21 14.24 -1.21
CA TYR A 124 5.24 15.33 -1.00
C TYR A 124 5.19 15.75 0.46
N SER A 125 5.09 17.05 0.72
CA SER A 125 4.92 17.58 2.09
C SER A 125 3.56 17.22 2.70
N PRO A 126 3.43 17.13 4.05
CA PRO A 126 2.13 17.05 4.73
C PRO A 126 1.16 18.18 4.38
N ARG A 127 1.68 19.34 3.94
CA ARG A 127 0.85 20.45 3.44
C ARG A 127 0.28 20.21 2.04
N ARG A 128 0.78 19.20 1.33
CA ARG A 128 0.39 18.84 -0.03
C ARG A 128 -0.42 17.55 -0.07
N VAL A 129 -0.10 16.57 0.79
CA VAL A 129 -0.79 15.29 0.92
C VAL A 129 -0.93 14.90 2.39
N GLN A 130 -2.08 14.37 2.79
CA GLN A 130 -2.38 13.84 4.11
C GLN A 130 -2.94 12.43 4.01
N PHE A 131 -2.80 11.65 5.08
CA PHE A 131 -3.26 10.27 5.16
C PHE A 131 -4.30 10.07 6.26
N VAL A 132 -5.34 9.31 5.94
CA VAL A 132 -6.25 8.70 6.90
C VAL A 132 -6.08 7.19 6.78
N LEU A 133 -5.85 6.52 7.90
CA LEU A 133 -5.60 5.09 7.94
C LEU A 133 -6.75 4.41 8.67
N ALA A 134 -7.37 3.40 8.08
CA ALA A 134 -8.51 2.71 8.68
C ALA A 134 -8.39 1.19 8.51
N SER A 135 -8.47 0.43 9.61
CA SER A 135 -8.37 -1.04 9.55
C SER A 135 -9.26 -1.74 10.57
N THR A 136 -9.66 -2.97 10.22
CA THR A 136 -10.30 -3.90 11.16
C THR A 136 -9.29 -4.65 12.03
N TRP A 137 -8.00 -4.63 11.67
CA TRP A 137 -6.91 -5.25 12.43
C TRP A 137 -6.16 -4.20 13.25
N HIS A 138 -5.83 -4.56 14.49
CA HIS A 138 -4.92 -3.77 15.31
C HIS A 138 -3.53 -3.71 14.63
N SER A 139 -2.89 -2.54 14.61
CA SER A 139 -1.51 -2.36 14.15
C SER A 139 -1.24 -2.66 12.67
N ALA A 140 -2.26 -2.62 11.80
CA ALA A 140 -2.11 -2.81 10.35
C ALA A 140 -1.06 -1.85 9.74
N PHE A 141 -0.93 -0.65 10.34
CA PHE A 141 -0.10 0.45 9.86
C PHE A 141 1.28 0.49 10.53
N HIS A 142 2.14 -0.48 10.21
CA HIS A 142 3.47 -0.68 10.81
C HIS A 142 4.23 0.63 11.12
N ASN A 143 4.51 1.45 10.09
CA ASN A 143 5.31 2.67 10.22
C ASN A 143 4.55 3.93 9.79
N CYS A 144 3.44 3.79 9.06
CA CYS A 144 2.72 4.92 8.49
C CYS A 144 2.02 5.76 9.57
N HIS A 145 1.69 5.20 10.73
CA HIS A 145 1.13 5.96 11.86
C HIS A 145 2.09 7.00 12.46
N LEU A 146 3.41 6.87 12.21
CA LEU A 146 4.43 7.81 12.69
C LEU A 146 4.69 8.98 11.73
N LEU A 147 4.10 8.93 10.53
CA LEU A 147 4.33 9.93 9.50
C LEU A 147 3.66 11.25 9.85
N PRO A 148 4.30 12.40 9.57
CA PRO A 148 3.69 13.71 9.78
C PRO A 148 2.48 13.96 8.86
N HIS A 149 2.31 13.13 7.84
CA HIS A 149 1.19 13.12 6.91
C HIS A 149 -0.07 12.47 7.49
N THR A 150 0.08 11.56 8.46
CA THR A 150 -1.04 10.82 9.03
C THR A 150 -1.79 11.70 10.02
N ILE A 151 -3.03 12.05 9.68
CA ILE A 151 -3.85 12.99 10.45
C ILE A 151 -4.93 12.29 11.29
N ALA A 152 -5.32 11.08 10.93
CA ALA A 152 -6.30 10.28 11.66
C ALA A 152 -6.05 8.79 11.44
N ILE A 153 -6.34 8.01 12.47
CA ILE A 153 -6.29 6.54 12.45
C ILE A 153 -7.61 6.03 13.00
N PHE A 154 -8.21 5.07 12.31
CA PHE A 154 -9.47 4.45 12.69
C PHE A 154 -9.25 2.94 12.84
N GLU A 155 -9.58 2.37 13.99
CA GLU A 155 -9.45 0.93 14.26
C GLU A 155 -10.75 0.37 14.83
N ARG A 156 -11.05 -0.91 14.53
CA ARG A 156 -12.26 -1.57 15.03
C ARG A 156 -12.30 -1.66 16.56
N ASP A 157 -11.17 -2.01 17.17
CA ASP A 157 -11.02 -2.11 18.61
C ASP A 157 -9.80 -1.28 19.03
N PRO A 158 -9.95 0.02 19.25
CA PRO A 158 -8.82 0.87 19.62
C PRO A 158 -8.34 0.49 21.03
N SER A 159 -7.25 -0.26 21.10
CA SER A 159 -6.67 -0.67 22.38
C SER A 159 -5.86 0.47 23.01
N PRO A 160 -5.96 0.71 24.34
CA PRO A 160 -5.17 1.74 25.05
C PRO A 160 -3.66 1.46 25.11
N GLY A 161 -3.17 0.45 24.40
CA GLY A 161 -1.75 0.09 24.26
C GLY A 161 -1.09 0.56 22.96
N PHE A 162 -1.73 1.45 22.19
CA PHE A 162 -1.10 2.04 21.00
C PHE A 162 0.26 2.65 21.39
N ASP A 163 1.25 2.52 20.50
CA ASP A 163 2.64 2.91 20.78
C ASP A 163 2.66 4.31 21.41
N LYS A 164 3.30 4.45 22.58
CA LYS A 164 3.41 5.76 23.26
C LYS A 164 4.13 6.80 22.40
N ASP A 165 4.90 6.34 21.41
CA ASP A 165 5.59 7.19 20.45
C ASP A 165 4.71 7.62 19.26
N ALA A 166 3.49 7.09 19.14
CA ALA A 166 2.55 7.46 18.09
C ALA A 166 2.05 8.90 18.24
N VAL A 167 1.89 9.56 17.10
CA VAL A 167 1.45 10.97 17.05
C VAL A 167 -0.07 11.10 17.18
N VAL A 168 -0.82 10.07 16.77
CA VAL A 168 -2.29 10.08 16.69
C VAL A 168 -2.82 8.81 17.35
N ALA A 169 -3.70 8.97 18.34
CA ALA A 169 -4.43 7.86 18.94
C ALA A 169 -5.54 7.39 17.99
N PRO A 170 -5.80 6.07 17.88
CA PRO A 170 -6.85 5.57 17.00
C PRO A 170 -8.24 5.91 17.54
N ASP A 171 -9.09 6.41 16.65
CA ASP A 171 -10.54 6.54 16.85
C ASP A 171 -11.25 5.23 16.51
N LYS A 172 -12.51 5.12 16.92
CA LYS A 172 -13.36 3.98 16.55
C LYS A 172 -13.67 3.99 15.06
N LEU A 173 -13.58 2.82 14.44
CA LEU A 173 -13.86 2.63 13.01
C LEU A 173 -15.21 3.21 12.55
N ASP A 174 -16.25 3.10 13.39
CA ASP A 174 -17.60 3.55 13.07
C ASP A 174 -17.72 5.07 12.85
N ALA A 175 -16.72 5.87 13.26
CA ALA A 175 -16.68 7.30 13.00
C ALA A 175 -16.15 7.65 11.59
N LEU A 176 -15.53 6.71 10.88
CA LEU A 176 -14.91 6.96 9.57
C LEU A 176 -15.93 7.48 8.53
N PRO A 177 -17.13 6.89 8.35
CA PRO A 177 -18.08 7.34 7.34
C PRO A 177 -18.50 8.80 7.52
N GLU A 178 -18.79 9.19 8.76
CA GLU A 178 -19.19 10.57 9.07
C GLU A 178 -18.05 11.55 8.77
N MET A 179 -16.82 11.23 9.17
CA MET A 179 -15.64 12.04 8.88
C MET A 179 -15.45 12.23 7.37
N LEU A 180 -15.55 11.14 6.59
CA LEU A 180 -15.40 11.20 5.13
C LEU A 180 -16.48 12.07 4.47
N VAL A 181 -17.73 11.96 4.93
CA VAL A 181 -18.85 12.76 4.41
C VAL A 181 -18.65 14.25 4.73
N GLN A 182 -18.26 14.58 5.95
CA GLN A 182 -18.00 15.96 6.35
C GLN A 182 -16.82 16.56 5.56
N GLU A 183 -15.74 15.80 5.41
CA GLU A 183 -14.55 16.26 4.69
C GLU A 183 -14.80 16.42 3.19
N TYR A 184 -15.57 15.50 2.58
CA TYR A 184 -16.04 15.65 1.19
C TYR A 184 -16.85 16.95 1.02
N ARG A 185 -17.84 17.21 1.88
CA ARG A 185 -18.68 18.42 1.80
C ARG A 185 -17.84 19.69 1.91
N ARG A 186 -16.95 19.76 2.89
CA ARG A 186 -16.03 20.89 3.09
C ARG A 186 -15.21 21.18 1.82
N ARG A 187 -14.69 20.15 1.16
CA ARG A 187 -13.90 20.29 -0.08
C ARG A 187 -14.76 20.65 -1.30
N ALA A 188 -15.96 20.08 -1.40
CA ALA A 188 -16.90 20.41 -2.47
C ALA A 188 -17.37 21.87 -2.38
N GLU A 189 -17.65 22.36 -1.18
CA GLU A 189 -17.98 23.76 -0.91
C GLU A 189 -16.83 24.70 -1.27
N PHE A 190 -15.59 24.34 -0.89
CA PHE A 190 -14.39 25.08 -1.29
C PHE A 190 -14.28 25.23 -2.82
N LEU A 191 -14.43 24.12 -3.56
CA LEU A 191 -14.35 24.14 -5.02
C LEU A 191 -15.48 24.94 -5.66
N THR A 192 -16.68 24.85 -5.10
CA THR A 192 -17.86 25.61 -5.54
C THR A 192 -17.62 27.11 -5.36
N ALA A 193 -17.15 27.52 -4.18
CA ALA A 193 -16.82 28.92 -3.90
C ALA A 193 -15.68 29.45 -4.78
N ALA A 194 -14.74 28.57 -5.15
CA ALA A 194 -13.66 28.87 -6.08
C ALA A 194 -14.07 28.87 -7.57
N GLY A 195 -15.30 28.43 -7.91
CA GLY A 195 -15.72 28.23 -9.29
C GLY A 195 -14.87 27.20 -10.05
N SER A 196 -14.27 26.24 -9.34
CA SER A 196 -13.34 25.27 -9.93
C SER A 196 -13.98 23.88 -10.02
N PRO A 197 -13.87 23.18 -11.16
CA PRO A 197 -14.53 21.89 -11.35
C PRO A 197 -13.86 20.76 -10.54
N SER A 198 -12.57 20.87 -10.24
CA SER A 198 -11.79 19.88 -9.49
C SER A 198 -10.62 20.50 -8.76
N ILE A 199 -10.08 19.78 -7.77
CA ILE A 199 -8.90 20.22 -7.03
C ILE A 199 -7.65 20.36 -7.94
N ALA A 200 -7.52 19.49 -8.94
CA ALA A 200 -6.43 19.54 -9.91
C ALA A 200 -6.54 20.78 -10.80
N ALA A 201 -7.76 21.12 -11.24
CA ALA A 201 -8.02 22.36 -11.98
C ALA A 201 -7.75 23.60 -11.10
N TYR A 202 -8.16 23.56 -9.82
CA TYR A 202 -7.90 24.65 -8.88
C TYR A 202 -6.39 24.88 -8.68
N ARG A 203 -5.60 23.82 -8.49
CA ARG A 203 -4.14 23.90 -8.35
C ARG A 203 -3.43 24.42 -9.60
N LYS A 204 -4.03 24.29 -10.78
CA LYS A 204 -3.51 24.87 -12.05
C LYS A 204 -3.82 26.36 -12.16
N SER A 205 -4.81 26.86 -11.42
CA SER A 205 -5.22 28.27 -11.46
C SER A 205 -4.26 29.18 -10.68
N SER A 206 -4.21 30.46 -11.05
CA SER A 206 -3.46 31.48 -10.31
C SER A 206 -4.02 31.73 -8.90
N ALA A 207 -5.30 31.43 -8.66
CA ALA A 207 -5.97 31.59 -7.37
C ALA A 207 -5.33 30.74 -6.27
N ALA A 208 -4.75 29.58 -6.63
CA ALA A 208 -4.07 28.69 -5.70
C ALA A 208 -2.84 29.33 -5.01
N ASN A 209 -2.25 30.38 -5.60
CA ASN A 209 -1.14 31.11 -4.98
C ASN A 209 -1.59 32.02 -3.84
N ALA A 210 -2.81 32.56 -3.93
CA ALA A 210 -3.38 33.48 -2.93
C ALA A 210 -4.17 32.74 -1.85
N SER A 211 -4.86 31.67 -2.24
CA SER A 211 -5.62 30.79 -1.33
C SER A 211 -5.20 29.35 -1.57
N PRO A 212 -4.27 28.80 -0.78
CA PRO A 212 -3.81 27.43 -0.94
C PRO A 212 -4.97 26.43 -0.82
N PRO A 213 -5.07 25.44 -1.72
CA PRO A 213 -6.09 24.40 -1.62
C PRO A 213 -5.87 23.49 -0.40
N PRO A 214 -6.91 22.75 0.03
CA PRO A 214 -6.69 21.65 0.96
C PRO A 214 -5.67 20.63 0.41
N PRO A 215 -4.85 20.01 1.28
CA PRO A 215 -3.99 18.90 0.89
C PRO A 215 -4.81 17.77 0.28
N ASP A 216 -4.26 17.04 -0.70
CA ASP A 216 -4.90 15.79 -1.13
C ASP A 216 -4.96 14.82 0.05
N LEU A 217 -6.04 14.05 0.13
CA LEU A 217 -6.24 13.07 1.18
C LEU A 217 -6.16 11.67 0.57
N ILE A 218 -5.24 10.83 1.04
CA ILE A 218 -5.25 9.39 0.74
C ILE A 218 -5.88 8.68 1.93
N VAL A 219 -6.97 7.97 1.68
CA VAL A 219 -7.69 7.19 2.67
C VAL A 219 -7.35 5.72 2.43
N LEU A 220 -6.51 5.14 3.28
CA LEU A 220 -6.19 3.71 3.24
C LEU A 220 -7.17 2.93 4.10
N VAL A 221 -7.87 1.98 3.49
CA VAL A 221 -8.89 1.13 4.12
C VAL A 221 -8.47 -0.32 3.98
N GLU A 222 -8.18 -1.00 5.08
CA GLU A 222 -7.68 -2.38 5.09
C GLU A 222 -8.64 -3.35 5.78
N GLU A 223 -9.03 -4.40 5.04
CA GLU A 223 -9.79 -5.58 5.47
C GLU A 223 -11.20 -5.22 5.99
N PHE A 224 -11.90 -4.34 5.29
CA PHE A 224 -13.25 -3.89 5.63
C PHE A 224 -14.33 -4.83 5.11
N GLY A 225 -14.08 -5.61 4.06
CA GLY A 225 -15.03 -6.56 3.50
C GLY A 225 -15.45 -7.69 4.45
N ALA A 226 -14.76 -7.83 5.60
CA ALA A 226 -15.11 -8.74 6.68
C ALA A 226 -16.07 -8.13 7.73
N LEU A 227 -16.47 -6.87 7.59
CA LEU A 227 -17.43 -6.23 8.49
C LEU A 227 -18.86 -6.57 8.08
N GLU A 228 -19.61 -7.20 8.99
CA GLU A 228 -21.00 -7.61 8.78
C GLU A 228 -21.92 -6.41 8.46
N ASP A 229 -21.72 -5.27 9.14
CA ASP A 229 -22.53 -4.06 8.99
C ASP A 229 -21.99 -3.08 7.93
N PHE A 230 -20.97 -3.48 7.14
CA PHE A 230 -20.33 -2.59 6.16
C PHE A 230 -21.35 -1.96 5.22
N ALA A 231 -22.22 -2.81 4.64
CA ALA A 231 -23.09 -2.41 3.54
C ALA A 231 -24.12 -1.34 3.95
N GLU A 232 -24.53 -1.32 5.22
CA GLU A 232 -25.52 -0.36 5.72
C GLU A 232 -24.85 0.94 6.20
N VAL A 233 -23.75 0.84 6.94
CA VAL A 233 -23.16 1.98 7.64
C VAL A 233 -22.08 2.68 6.82
N TYR A 234 -21.26 1.91 6.11
CA TYR A 234 -20.02 2.41 5.51
C TYR A 234 -20.13 2.64 4.00
N GLU A 235 -20.87 1.77 3.31
CA GLU A 235 -20.97 1.75 1.85
C GLU A 235 -21.40 3.09 1.24
N PRO A 236 -22.42 3.82 1.75
CA PRO A 236 -22.86 5.06 1.09
C PRO A 236 -21.78 6.15 1.09
N ALA A 237 -21.06 6.29 2.20
CA ALA A 237 -19.97 7.26 2.33
C ALA A 237 -18.77 6.87 1.47
N LEU A 238 -18.39 5.59 1.50
CA LEU A 238 -17.24 5.09 0.75
C LEU A 238 -17.49 5.06 -0.76
N ARG A 239 -18.72 4.76 -1.20
CA ARG A 239 -19.16 4.90 -2.60
C ARG A 239 -18.99 6.34 -3.07
N MET A 240 -19.53 7.30 -2.33
CA MET A 240 -19.44 8.72 -2.67
C MET A 240 -17.98 9.16 -2.84
N VAL A 241 -17.11 8.78 -1.91
CA VAL A 241 -15.68 9.08 -2.00
C VAL A 241 -15.00 8.32 -3.14
N CYS A 242 -15.38 7.07 -3.39
CA CYS A 242 -14.80 6.29 -4.49
C CYS A 242 -15.17 6.89 -5.86
N GLU A 243 -16.41 7.34 -6.04
CA GLU A 243 -16.89 7.83 -7.34
C GLU A 243 -16.52 9.30 -7.60
N ASP A 244 -16.65 10.20 -6.61
CA ASP A 244 -16.39 11.65 -6.78
C ASP A 244 -15.22 12.20 -5.94
N GLY A 245 -14.64 11.39 -5.05
CA GLY A 245 -13.52 11.79 -4.20
C GLY A 245 -12.32 12.37 -4.97
N PRO A 246 -11.83 11.72 -6.06
CA PRO A 246 -10.68 12.23 -6.81
C PRO A 246 -10.88 13.67 -7.32
N ARG A 247 -12.12 14.05 -7.67
CA ARG A 247 -12.47 15.42 -8.08
C ARG A 247 -12.19 16.43 -6.96
N VAL A 248 -12.50 16.09 -5.72
CA VAL A 248 -12.30 16.93 -4.53
C VAL A 248 -10.94 16.72 -3.85
N GLY A 249 -10.09 15.84 -4.39
CA GLY A 249 -8.77 15.51 -3.84
C GLY A 249 -8.81 14.52 -2.68
N VAL A 250 -9.76 13.60 -2.69
CA VAL A 250 -9.82 12.47 -1.75
C VAL A 250 -9.71 11.17 -2.55
N ASN A 251 -8.62 10.43 -2.37
CA ASN A 251 -8.35 9.19 -3.09
C ASN A 251 -8.43 8.01 -2.14
N LEU A 252 -9.13 6.96 -2.56
CA LEU A 252 -9.40 5.78 -1.75
C LEU A 252 -8.46 4.63 -2.13
N TRP A 253 -7.70 4.15 -1.17
CA TRP A 253 -6.85 2.97 -1.30
C TRP A 253 -7.44 1.84 -0.47
N VAL A 254 -7.94 0.80 -1.13
CA VAL A 254 -8.58 -0.34 -0.50
C VAL A 254 -7.65 -1.54 -0.53
N VAL A 255 -7.55 -2.25 0.59
CA VAL A 255 -6.78 -3.48 0.73
C VAL A 255 -7.71 -4.57 1.24
N GLU A 256 -7.93 -5.62 0.46
CA GLU A 256 -8.86 -6.69 0.83
C GLU A 256 -8.21 -8.08 0.82
N GLY A 257 -8.66 -8.90 1.76
CA GLY A 257 -8.32 -10.31 1.84
C GLY A 257 -9.05 -11.11 0.76
N SER A 258 -8.29 -11.88 -0.01
CA SER A 258 -8.84 -13.00 -0.78
C SER A 258 -8.89 -14.22 0.14
N VAL A 259 -10.05 -14.43 0.75
CA VAL A 259 -10.39 -15.59 1.57
C VAL A 259 -11.78 -16.05 1.17
N VAL A 260 -11.90 -17.32 0.75
CA VAL A 260 -13.21 -17.93 0.47
C VAL A 260 -13.92 -18.22 1.78
N ASN A 261 -15.12 -17.69 1.94
CA ASN A 261 -16.02 -18.09 3.02
C ASN A 261 -16.50 -19.52 2.76
N GLU A 262 -16.15 -20.45 3.66
CA GLU A 262 -16.46 -21.88 3.48
C GLU A 262 -17.96 -22.20 3.43
N VAL A 263 -18.81 -21.32 4.00
CA VAL A 263 -20.26 -21.52 4.05
C VAL A 263 -20.93 -21.00 2.77
N THR A 264 -20.53 -19.82 2.30
CA THR A 264 -21.19 -19.15 1.17
C THR A 264 -20.47 -19.38 -0.16
N GLY A 265 -19.20 -19.82 -0.14
CA GLY A 265 -18.35 -19.93 -1.32
C GLY A 265 -17.93 -18.60 -1.92
N LYS A 266 -18.13 -17.48 -1.19
CA LYS A 266 -17.91 -16.11 -1.67
C LYS A 266 -16.63 -15.51 -1.10
N THR A 267 -16.09 -14.48 -1.76
CA THR A 267 -14.94 -13.70 -1.26
C THR A 267 -15.31 -12.23 -1.04
N ALA A 268 -14.56 -11.53 -0.18
CA ALA A 268 -14.69 -10.09 -0.03
C ALA A 268 -14.32 -9.29 -1.30
N VAL A 269 -13.60 -9.93 -2.23
CA VAL A 269 -13.13 -9.31 -3.46
C VAL A 269 -14.25 -9.28 -4.50
N SER A 270 -14.88 -10.42 -4.78
CA SER A 270 -15.92 -10.55 -5.81
C SER A 270 -17.34 -10.32 -5.31
N ASP A 271 -17.58 -10.56 -4.02
CA ASP A 271 -18.91 -10.49 -3.40
C ASP A 271 -18.97 -9.50 -2.24
N GLY A 272 -17.84 -8.95 -1.86
CA GLY A 272 -17.77 -7.95 -0.80
C GLY A 272 -18.24 -6.58 -1.29
N PRO A 273 -18.19 -5.60 -0.38
CA PRO A 273 -18.84 -4.32 -0.61
C PRO A 273 -18.18 -3.45 -1.68
N TRP A 274 -16.92 -3.73 -2.01
CA TRP A 274 -16.19 -3.03 -3.06
C TRP A 274 -16.50 -3.56 -4.45
N ALA A 275 -17.10 -4.74 -4.56
CA ALA A 275 -17.38 -5.38 -5.84
C ALA A 275 -18.22 -4.49 -6.79
N PRO A 276 -19.30 -3.83 -6.35
CA PRO A 276 -20.05 -2.91 -7.21
C PRO A 276 -19.27 -1.67 -7.64
N LEU A 277 -18.19 -1.33 -6.93
CA LEU A 277 -17.35 -0.15 -7.15
C LEU A 277 -16.05 -0.47 -7.88
N ILE A 278 -15.83 -1.71 -8.31
CA ILE A 278 -14.56 -2.13 -8.93
C ILE A 278 -14.19 -1.27 -10.15
N GLY A 279 -15.20 -0.78 -10.88
CA GLY A 279 -15.06 0.14 -12.01
C GLY A 279 -14.42 1.49 -11.65
N SER A 280 -14.63 1.97 -10.42
CA SER A 280 -14.15 3.26 -9.92
C SER A 280 -12.71 3.22 -9.41
N PHE A 281 -12.11 2.03 -9.31
CA PHE A 281 -10.67 1.85 -9.02
C PHE A 281 -9.88 1.82 -10.33
N SER A 282 -9.17 2.91 -10.60
CA SER A 282 -8.29 3.05 -11.78
C SER A 282 -7.06 2.16 -11.67
N GLN A 283 -6.59 1.89 -10.44
CA GLN A 283 -5.46 1.00 -10.20
C GLN A 283 -5.95 -0.25 -9.47
N ARG A 284 -5.67 -1.41 -10.06
CA ARG A 284 -6.10 -2.71 -9.50
C ARG A 284 -4.90 -3.62 -9.40
N ILE A 285 -4.67 -4.13 -8.19
CA ILE A 285 -3.48 -4.87 -7.83
C ILE A 285 -3.91 -6.21 -7.27
N CYS A 286 -3.52 -7.28 -7.95
CA CYS A 286 -3.84 -8.63 -7.53
C CYS A 286 -2.54 -9.33 -7.12
N PHE A 287 -2.43 -9.63 -5.83
CA PHE A 287 -1.51 -10.63 -5.29
C PHE A 287 -2.09 -12.03 -5.46
N ARG A 288 -1.34 -13.06 -5.06
CA ARG A 288 -1.85 -14.43 -4.97
C ARG A 288 -3.19 -14.48 -4.22
N THR A 289 -4.24 -14.99 -4.85
CA THR A 289 -5.59 -15.14 -4.30
C THR A 289 -5.86 -16.57 -3.83
N SER A 290 -6.86 -16.76 -2.96
CA SER A 290 -7.35 -18.10 -2.59
C SER A 290 -8.42 -18.60 -3.56
N ASP A 291 -9.15 -17.67 -4.19
CA ASP A 291 -10.15 -17.97 -5.22
C ASP A 291 -9.60 -17.64 -6.60
N ALA A 292 -9.83 -18.55 -7.56
CA ALA A 292 -9.46 -18.36 -8.95
C ALA A 292 -10.35 -17.31 -9.65
N ASN A 293 -11.55 -17.03 -9.13
CA ASN A 293 -12.49 -16.03 -9.67
C ASN A 293 -12.11 -14.58 -9.29
N ASP A 294 -11.34 -14.38 -8.24
CA ASP A 294 -10.93 -13.03 -7.79
C ASP A 294 -10.05 -12.33 -8.82
N VAL A 295 -9.16 -13.09 -9.49
CA VAL A 295 -8.24 -12.56 -10.51
C VAL A 295 -9.01 -11.99 -11.71
N PRO A 296 -9.88 -12.75 -12.41
CA PRO A 296 -10.64 -12.23 -13.52
C PRO A 296 -11.65 -11.15 -13.09
N PHE A 297 -12.16 -11.19 -11.86
CA PHE A 297 -13.02 -10.13 -11.34
C PHE A 297 -12.27 -8.79 -11.20
N LEU A 298 -11.10 -8.81 -10.56
CA LEU A 298 -10.29 -7.61 -10.33
C LEU A 298 -9.68 -7.11 -11.64
N LEU A 299 -9.04 -8.00 -12.38
CA LEU A 299 -8.16 -7.65 -13.49
C LEU A 299 -8.86 -7.77 -14.84
N GLY A 300 -9.90 -8.60 -14.97
CA GLY A 300 -10.53 -8.93 -16.24
C GLY A 300 -10.07 -10.29 -16.79
N ASN A 301 -10.81 -10.82 -17.77
CA ASN A 301 -10.48 -12.08 -18.46
C ASN A 301 -9.42 -11.83 -19.55
N ASN A 302 -8.13 -11.94 -19.20
CA ASN A 302 -7.05 -11.98 -20.18
C ASN A 302 -6.08 -13.13 -19.87
N ASP A 303 -5.66 -13.87 -20.91
CA ASP A 303 -4.95 -15.17 -20.88
C ASP A 303 -3.52 -15.14 -20.26
N THR A 304 -3.14 -14.09 -19.55
CA THR A 304 -1.75 -13.90 -19.04
C THR A 304 -1.59 -14.15 -17.54
N HIS A 305 -2.67 -14.51 -16.84
CA HIS A 305 -2.69 -14.76 -15.40
C HIS A 305 -2.27 -16.19 -15.04
N GLU A 306 -1.03 -16.58 -15.31
CA GLU A 306 -0.46 -17.80 -14.77
C GLU A 306 0.03 -17.57 -13.32
N GLN A 307 -0.82 -17.88 -12.33
CA GLN A 307 -0.34 -18.00 -10.95
C GLN A 307 0.58 -19.22 -10.86
N THR A 308 1.86 -19.01 -10.57
CA THR A 308 2.82 -20.11 -10.51
C THR A 308 3.02 -20.60 -9.09
N PRO A 309 2.85 -21.91 -8.82
CA PRO A 309 3.00 -22.45 -7.48
C PRO A 309 4.39 -22.18 -6.90
N GLY A 310 4.44 -21.51 -5.74
CA GLY A 310 5.68 -21.32 -4.98
C GLY A 310 6.38 -19.97 -5.14
N TRP A 311 5.79 -18.98 -5.79
CA TRP A 311 6.24 -17.58 -5.68
C TRP A 311 5.20 -16.78 -4.89
N ASP A 312 5.57 -16.33 -3.69
CA ASP A 312 4.66 -15.60 -2.78
C ASP A 312 4.44 -14.12 -3.18
N ALA A 313 4.97 -13.66 -4.33
CA ALA A 313 5.06 -12.23 -4.67
C ALA A 313 4.74 -11.89 -6.13
N ASP A 314 4.14 -12.79 -6.90
CA ASP A 314 3.62 -12.43 -8.24
C ASP A 314 2.45 -11.46 -8.05
N VAL A 315 2.68 -10.19 -8.35
CA VAL A 315 1.67 -9.13 -8.28
C VAL A 315 1.36 -8.65 -9.69
N SER A 316 0.09 -8.63 -10.04
CA SER A 316 -0.37 -8.07 -11.32
C SER A 316 -1.00 -6.70 -11.07
N LEU A 317 -0.45 -5.66 -11.71
CA LEU A 317 -0.96 -4.30 -11.71
C LEU A 317 -1.68 -4.02 -13.03
N SER A 318 -2.94 -3.60 -12.97
CA SER A 318 -3.68 -3.04 -14.11
C SER A 318 -3.59 -1.52 -14.11
N GLY A 319 -3.40 -0.93 -15.30
CA GLY A 319 -3.41 0.52 -15.56
C GLY A 319 -3.62 0.81 -17.05
N GLU A 320 -3.59 2.10 -17.45
CA GLU A 320 -3.87 2.55 -18.83
C GLU A 320 -3.01 1.87 -19.91
N ALA A 321 -1.81 1.40 -19.55
CA ALA A 321 -0.86 0.74 -20.44
C ALA A 321 -0.97 -0.81 -20.47
N GLY A 322 -2.02 -1.38 -19.85
CA GLY A 322 -2.20 -2.83 -19.73
C GLY A 322 -1.56 -3.44 -18.49
N TYR A 323 -1.55 -4.77 -18.40
CA TYR A 323 -1.09 -5.51 -17.22
C TYR A 323 0.43 -5.55 -17.11
N ARG A 324 0.92 -5.37 -15.88
CA ARG A 324 2.34 -5.53 -15.54
C ARG A 324 2.50 -6.50 -14.40
N ARG A 325 3.46 -7.41 -14.51
CA ARG A 325 3.88 -8.25 -13.39
C ARG A 325 4.94 -7.49 -12.61
N ILE A 326 4.78 -7.42 -11.30
CA ILE A 326 5.68 -6.70 -10.42
C ILE A 326 6.09 -7.55 -9.22
N ILE A 327 7.29 -7.27 -8.69
CA ILE A 327 7.74 -7.72 -7.38
C ILE A 327 7.83 -6.49 -6.47
N CYS A 328 7.09 -6.50 -5.36
CA CYS A 328 7.11 -5.41 -4.39
C CYS A 328 8.43 -5.33 -3.62
N PHE A 329 8.78 -4.14 -3.13
CA PHE A 329 9.89 -3.99 -2.19
C PHE A 329 9.55 -4.56 -0.79
N ASP A 330 10.54 -5.10 -0.09
CA ASP A 330 10.41 -5.64 1.27
C ASP A 330 10.69 -4.58 2.36
N ASN A 331 10.69 -4.97 3.63
CA ASN A 331 10.90 -4.04 4.75
C ASN A 331 12.28 -3.40 4.81
N HIS A 332 13.28 -3.97 4.14
CA HIS A 332 14.61 -3.40 3.99
C HIS A 332 14.76 -2.68 2.65
N GLY A 333 13.70 -2.66 1.83
CA GLY A 333 13.65 -2.09 0.49
C GLY A 333 14.34 -2.94 -0.59
N GLY A 334 14.58 -4.23 -0.33
CA GLY A 334 14.96 -5.23 -1.34
C GLY A 334 13.74 -5.83 -2.06
N ALA A 335 13.90 -6.77 -2.99
CA ALA A 335 12.76 -7.39 -3.68
C ALA A 335 12.13 -8.56 -2.89
N VAL A 336 10.80 -8.64 -2.82
CA VAL A 336 10.07 -9.80 -2.26
C VAL A 336 9.98 -10.91 -3.32
N GLY A 337 10.78 -11.97 -3.20
CA GLY A 337 10.67 -13.13 -4.10
C GLY A 337 11.54 -14.30 -3.65
N ASN A 338 11.17 -15.53 -4.03
CA ASN A 338 11.87 -16.74 -3.58
C ASN A 338 13.33 -16.84 -4.09
N GLY A 339 13.74 -16.00 -5.03
CA GLY A 339 15.10 -15.97 -5.60
C GLY A 339 16.07 -14.90 -5.08
N LEU A 340 15.71 -14.00 -4.15
CA LEU A 340 16.59 -12.85 -3.82
C LEU A 340 16.92 -12.66 -2.34
N ARG A 341 16.37 -13.49 -1.44
CA ARG A 341 16.65 -13.39 0.01
C ARG A 341 17.83 -14.29 0.39
N GLY A 342 19.06 -13.76 0.31
CA GLY A 342 20.27 -14.53 0.59
C GLY A 342 21.49 -13.78 1.11
N LYS A 343 21.47 -12.46 1.32
CA LYS A 343 22.61 -11.76 1.94
C LYS A 343 22.17 -10.83 3.05
N SER A 344 22.81 -10.96 4.20
CA SER A 344 22.85 -9.94 5.24
C SER A 344 23.47 -8.67 4.66
N TRP A 345 22.64 -7.65 4.39
CA TRP A 345 23.14 -6.31 4.11
C TRP A 345 23.85 -5.79 5.38
N PRO A 346 25.06 -5.21 5.26
CA PRO A 346 25.87 -4.83 6.40
C PRO A 346 25.12 -3.89 7.35
N LEU A 347 25.28 -4.16 8.65
CA LEU A 347 24.65 -3.57 9.83
C LEU A 347 24.86 -2.05 9.98
N ARG A 348 24.23 -1.26 9.10
CA ARG A 348 23.76 0.12 9.34
C ARG A 348 22.43 0.26 8.59
N GLN A 349 21.40 -0.46 9.06
CA GLN A 349 20.21 -0.70 8.25
C GLN A 349 19.35 0.57 8.14
N LEU A 350 19.35 1.17 6.95
CA LEU A 350 18.29 2.04 6.47
C LEU A 350 16.99 1.22 6.50
N THR A 351 16.04 1.59 7.37
CA THR A 351 14.73 0.91 7.46
C THR A 351 13.62 1.87 7.10
N LYS A 352 12.46 1.33 6.73
CA LYS A 352 11.20 2.09 6.62
C LYS A 352 10.93 2.95 7.86
N ARG A 353 11.22 2.41 9.05
CA ARG A 353 11.11 3.13 10.33
C ARG A 353 12.06 4.33 10.38
N SER A 354 13.32 4.15 9.98
CA SER A 354 14.30 5.25 9.93
C SER A 354 13.82 6.38 9.01
N LEU A 355 13.29 6.06 7.82
CA LEU A 355 12.73 7.06 6.92
C LEU A 355 11.52 7.77 7.55
N ALA A 356 10.58 7.02 8.14
CA ALA A 356 9.42 7.61 8.83
C ALA A 356 9.85 8.57 9.96
N THR A 357 10.88 8.19 10.73
CA THR A 357 11.47 9.03 11.77
C THR A 357 12.11 10.30 11.19
N THR A 358 12.92 10.19 10.13
CA THR A 358 13.52 11.36 9.44
C THR A 358 12.43 12.31 8.94
N LEU A 359 11.38 11.79 8.31
CA LEU A 359 10.26 12.60 7.82
C LEU A 359 9.54 13.33 8.95
N ARG A 360 9.34 12.66 10.09
CA ARG A 360 8.73 13.27 11.29
C ARG A 360 9.56 14.44 11.83
N PHE A 361 10.89 14.30 11.90
CA PHE A 361 11.76 15.37 12.40
C PHE A 361 11.85 16.57 11.44
N ALA A 362 11.63 16.38 10.14
CA ALA A 362 11.73 17.47 9.17
C ALA A 362 10.67 18.57 9.32
N ILE A 363 9.60 18.33 10.08
CA ILE A 363 8.55 19.32 10.38
C ILE A 363 8.58 19.84 11.83
N SER A 364 9.48 19.30 12.67
CA SER A 364 9.72 19.77 14.05
C SER A 364 10.70 20.92 14.04
#